data_AF-T0R476-F1
#
_entry.id   AF-T0R476-F1
#
_cell.length_a   1.000
_cell.length_b   1.000
_cell.length_c   1.000
_cell.angle_alpha   90.00
_cell.angle_beta   90.00
_cell.angle_gamma   90.00
#
_symmetry.space_group_name_H-M   'P 1'
#
loop_
_entity.id
_entity.type
_entity.pdbx_description
1 polymer ?
#
loop_
_entity_poly.entity_id
_entity_poly.type
_entity_poly.pdbx_seq_one_letter_code
_entity_poly.pdbx_strand_id
1 'polypeptide(L)'
;MLPALAVFGVVVLGVIYQQYCLPKGKVAPPRVYCAPDDATARPGHGPIYRTGSFPRPAYGTPLEALAASVRRYPTNPFLGRRSPNASYVWATYEQVYARIGDLASGLLQGQLLDASGIACIYMKNRPEWVLAQYAISYCGGTVSCLYDSLGATSTAFILQQTAASVVFCTTAELPRLATTLTLRHIVLCDVAVAPATEIPGCRLWTLEEIEALGRPHPMAPTPRAADDVCFLMYTSGTTGDPKGIGSSRVG
;
A
#
# COMPACT_ATOMS: atom_id res chain seq x y z
N MET A 1 -16.66 46.33 53.69
CA MET A 1 -16.99 44.98 54.17
C MET A 1 -17.69 44.08 53.13
N LEU A 2 -18.40 44.61 52.13
CA LEU A 2 -19.03 43.79 51.07
C LEU A 2 -18.10 42.93 50.16
N PRO A 3 -16.85 43.31 49.81
CA PRO A 3 -16.08 42.53 48.83
C PRO A 3 -15.54 41.20 49.36
N ALA A 4 -15.36 41.05 50.68
CA ALA A 4 -14.84 39.82 51.28
C ALA A 4 -15.86 38.67 51.26
N LEU A 5 -17.15 38.99 51.46
CA LEU A 5 -18.24 38.00 51.43
C LEU A 5 -18.50 37.47 50.01
N ALA A 6 -18.37 38.32 48.99
CA ALA A 6 -18.52 37.91 47.59
C ALA A 6 -17.40 36.96 47.15
N VAL A 7 -16.15 37.24 47.53
CA VAL A 7 -15.02 36.36 47.24
C VAL A 7 -15.17 35.01 47.95
N PHE A 8 -15.63 35.00 49.20
CA PHE A 8 -15.86 33.76 49.93
C PHE A 8 -16.96 32.91 49.28
N GLY A 9 -18.06 33.53 48.83
CA GLY A 9 -19.14 32.84 48.11
C GLY A 9 -18.67 32.17 46.82
N VAL A 10 -17.84 32.85 46.02
CA VAL A 10 -17.29 32.30 44.77
C VAL A 10 -16.35 31.12 45.03
N VAL A 11 -15.51 31.19 46.06
CA VAL A 11 -14.60 30.09 46.44
C VAL A 11 -15.39 28.87 46.90
N VAL A 12 -16.40 29.05 47.74
CA VAL A 12 -17.25 27.95 48.23
C VAL A 12 -18.02 27.29 47.09
N LEU A 13 -18.62 28.08 46.18
CA LEU A 13 -19.27 27.56 44.98
C LEU A 13 -18.30 26.82 44.06
N GLY A 14 -17.07 27.33 43.90
CA GLY A 14 -16.02 26.67 43.12
C GLY A 14 -15.62 25.31 43.71
N VAL A 15 -15.45 25.22 45.03
CA VAL A 15 -15.14 23.96 45.72
C VAL A 15 -16.31 22.98 45.60
N ILE A 16 -17.56 23.44 45.80
CA ILE A 16 -18.74 22.58 45.65
C ILE A 16 -18.85 22.07 44.21
N TYR A 17 -18.66 22.92 43.21
CA TYR A 17 -18.70 22.51 41.81
C TYR A 17 -17.59 21.49 41.48
N GLN A 18 -16.36 21.71 41.95
CA GLN A 18 -15.24 20.80 41.74
C GLN A 18 -15.45 19.45 42.47
N GLN A 19 -16.13 19.47 43.61
CA GLN A 19 -16.29 18.31 44.48
C GLN A 19 -17.56 17.50 44.17
N TYR A 20 -18.59 18.10 43.58
CA TYR A 20 -19.89 17.46 43.36
C TYR A 20 -20.38 17.48 41.90
N CYS A 21 -19.91 18.40 41.07
CA CYS A 21 -20.37 18.52 39.68
C CYS A 21 -19.35 18.01 38.66
N LEU A 22 -18.06 18.04 38.97
CA LEU A 22 -17.06 17.39 38.12
C LEU A 22 -17.12 15.87 38.31
N PRO A 23 -17.15 15.07 37.24
CA PRO A 23 -17.16 13.63 37.34
C PRO A 23 -15.92 13.15 38.11
N LYS A 24 -16.15 12.62 39.31
CA LYS A 24 -15.11 12.03 40.14
C LYS A 24 -14.86 10.60 39.68
N GLY A 25 -13.85 10.47 38.83
CA GLY A 25 -13.36 9.21 38.35
C GLY A 25 -12.88 9.36 36.93
N LYS A 26 -11.61 9.04 36.69
CA LYS A 26 -11.21 8.68 35.33
C LYS A 26 -12.08 7.49 34.97
N VAL A 27 -12.99 7.65 34.00
CA VAL A 27 -13.73 6.52 33.44
C VAL A 27 -12.67 5.48 33.11
N ALA A 28 -12.75 4.31 33.76
CA ALA A 28 -11.82 3.25 33.46
C ALA A 28 -11.99 2.97 31.96
N PRO A 29 -10.92 3.09 31.16
CA PRO A 29 -11.05 2.87 29.74
C PRO A 29 -11.63 1.47 29.50
N PRO A 30 -12.42 1.28 28.43
CA PRO A 30 -12.92 -0.03 28.09
C PRO A 30 -11.77 -1.04 28.03
N ARG A 31 -12.07 -2.31 28.33
CA ARG A 31 -11.08 -3.40 28.42
C ARG A 31 -10.17 -3.51 27.18
N VAL A 32 -10.63 -3.00 26.04
CA VAL A 32 -9.85 -2.76 24.83
C VAL A 32 -9.75 -1.25 24.62
N TYR A 33 -8.67 -0.64 25.09
CA TYR A 33 -8.39 0.79 24.91
C TYR A 33 -6.96 0.98 24.42
N CYS A 34 -6.76 2.02 23.61
CA CYS A 34 -5.47 2.30 23.00
C CYS A 34 -4.58 2.96 24.05
N ALA A 35 -3.50 2.28 24.45
CA ALA A 35 -2.52 2.79 25.40
C ALA A 35 -1.21 3.12 24.66
N PRO A 36 -0.52 4.21 25.02
CA PRO A 36 0.80 4.48 24.46
C PRO A 36 1.80 3.40 24.88
N ASP A 37 2.61 2.93 23.95
CA ASP A 37 3.80 2.13 24.22
C ASP A 37 5.01 3.07 24.27
N ASP A 38 5.31 3.59 25.46
CA ASP A 38 6.38 4.58 25.68
C ASP A 38 7.76 4.08 25.23
N ALA A 39 7.99 2.77 25.17
CA ALA A 39 9.23 2.18 24.66
C ALA A 39 9.47 2.45 23.17
N THR A 40 8.44 2.88 22.44
CA THR A 40 8.52 3.18 21.00
C THR A 40 8.76 4.66 20.70
N ALA A 41 8.70 5.53 21.70
CA ALA A 41 8.91 6.96 21.50
C ALA A 41 10.36 7.26 21.05
N ARG A 42 10.51 8.20 20.10
CA ARG A 42 11.80 8.63 19.56
C ARG A 42 11.85 10.16 19.50
N PRO A 43 13.03 10.81 19.47
CA PRO A 43 13.12 12.26 19.29
C PRO A 43 12.29 12.72 18.08
N GLY A 44 11.38 13.67 18.30
CA GLY A 44 10.46 14.19 17.27
C GLY A 44 9.22 13.32 16.97
N HIS A 45 9.07 12.15 17.59
CA HIS A 45 7.96 11.22 17.36
C HIS A 45 7.38 10.70 18.68
N GLY A 46 6.08 10.89 18.89
CA GLY A 46 5.38 10.37 20.07
C GLY A 46 5.35 8.82 20.13
N PRO A 47 4.93 8.24 21.26
CA PRO A 47 4.79 6.80 21.39
C PRO A 47 3.72 6.24 20.45
N ILE A 48 3.93 5.02 19.97
CA ILE A 48 2.94 4.24 19.22
C ILE A 48 1.84 3.82 20.18
N TYR A 49 0.59 4.16 19.87
CA TYR A 49 -0.57 3.72 20.66
C TYR A 49 -1.04 2.34 20.21
N ARG A 50 -1.29 1.43 21.15
CA ARG A 50 -1.67 0.04 20.89
C ARG A 50 -2.85 -0.40 21.76
N THR A 51 -3.71 -1.25 21.21
CA THR A 51 -4.84 -1.88 21.91
C THR A 51 -4.54 -3.35 22.20
N GLY A 52 -4.38 -3.70 23.48
CA GLY A 52 -4.16 -5.09 23.91
C GLY A 52 -2.87 -5.74 23.37
N SER A 53 -2.77 -7.06 23.48
CA SER A 53 -1.71 -7.84 22.84
C SER A 53 -2.09 -8.11 21.39
N PHE A 54 -1.45 -7.43 20.44
CA PHE A 54 -1.57 -7.80 19.03
C PHE A 54 -0.87 -9.15 18.80
N PRO A 55 -1.53 -10.12 18.13
CA PRO A 55 -0.86 -11.35 17.76
C PRO A 55 0.31 -11.01 16.86
N ARG A 56 1.50 -11.55 17.17
CA ARG A 56 2.64 -11.43 16.27
C ARG A 56 2.31 -12.19 14.99
N PRO A 57 2.40 -11.55 13.81
CA PRO A 57 2.23 -12.24 12.54
C PRO A 57 3.20 -13.44 12.47
N ALA A 58 2.74 -14.57 11.95
CA ALA A 58 3.58 -15.76 11.79
C ALA A 58 4.69 -15.57 10.74
N TYR A 59 4.57 -14.55 9.89
CA TYR A 59 5.50 -14.22 8.81
C TYR A 59 5.86 -12.74 8.87
N GLY A 60 7.08 -12.40 8.50
CA GLY A 60 7.56 -11.02 8.50
C GLY A 60 6.97 -10.20 7.36
N THR A 61 6.51 -10.84 6.28
CA THR A 61 6.06 -10.15 5.07
C THR A 61 4.85 -10.84 4.42
N PRO A 62 3.99 -10.11 3.70
CA PRO A 62 2.93 -10.73 2.88
C PRO A 62 3.48 -11.73 1.86
N LEU A 63 4.67 -11.46 1.30
CA LEU A 63 5.31 -12.36 0.34
C LEU A 63 5.78 -13.67 0.99
N GLU A 64 6.27 -13.63 2.22
CA GLU A 64 6.62 -14.83 3.00
C GLU A 64 5.38 -15.64 3.36
N ALA A 65 4.29 -14.96 3.75
CA ALA A 65 3.01 -15.60 4.00
C ALA A 65 2.45 -16.28 2.74
N LEU A 66 2.59 -15.63 1.58
CA LEU A 66 2.24 -16.23 0.29
C LEU A 66 3.13 -17.45 -0.01
N ALA A 67 4.45 -17.33 0.12
CA ALA A 67 5.38 -18.44 -0.12
C ALA A 67 5.08 -19.66 0.78
N ALA A 68 4.72 -19.43 2.04
CA ALA A 68 4.29 -20.48 2.95
C ALA A 68 2.96 -21.12 2.52
N SER A 69 2.02 -20.31 2.04
CA SER A 69 0.74 -20.79 1.50
C SER A 69 0.94 -21.64 0.23
N VAL A 70 1.85 -21.23 -0.66
CA VAL A 70 2.21 -21.97 -1.88
C VAL A 70 2.79 -23.34 -1.53
N ARG A 71 3.70 -23.41 -0.55
CA ARG A 71 4.26 -24.70 -0.09
C ARG A 71 3.19 -25.64 0.49
N ARG A 72 2.18 -25.08 1.16
CA ARG A 72 1.15 -25.86 1.85
C ARG A 72 -0.02 -26.27 0.94
N TYR A 73 -0.36 -25.43 -0.04
CA TYR A 73 -1.56 -25.57 -0.87
C TYR A 73 -1.27 -25.28 -2.35
N PRO A 74 -0.27 -25.91 -2.99
CA PRO A 74 0.25 -25.50 -4.30
C PRO A 74 -0.81 -25.54 -5.40
N THR A 75 -1.67 -26.57 -5.39
CA THR A 75 -2.69 -26.82 -6.41
C THR A 75 -4.04 -26.17 -6.10
N ASN A 76 -4.20 -25.52 -4.94
CA ASN A 76 -5.47 -24.90 -4.59
C ASN A 76 -5.72 -23.64 -5.46
N PRO A 77 -6.98 -23.35 -5.82
CA PRO A 77 -7.33 -22.10 -6.49
C PRO A 77 -6.90 -20.88 -5.68
N PHE A 78 -6.25 -19.91 -6.33
CA PHE A 78 -5.82 -18.66 -5.69
C PHE A 78 -6.43 -17.43 -6.37
N LEU A 79 -6.09 -17.18 -7.64
CA LEU A 79 -6.59 -16.02 -8.38
C LEU A 79 -7.62 -16.46 -9.43
N GLY A 80 -8.84 -15.97 -9.29
CA GLY A 80 -9.96 -16.25 -10.20
C GLY A 80 -10.30 -15.06 -11.08
N ARG A 81 -10.59 -15.32 -12.36
CA ARG A 81 -11.19 -14.33 -13.26
C ARG A 81 -12.44 -14.89 -13.91
N ARG A 82 -13.42 -14.02 -14.11
CA ARG A 82 -14.64 -14.37 -14.85
C ARG A 82 -14.31 -14.39 -16.34
N SER A 83 -14.57 -15.52 -16.99
CA SER A 83 -14.44 -15.65 -18.44
C SER A 83 -15.69 -15.13 -19.16
N PRO A 84 -15.62 -14.89 -20.48
CA PRO A 84 -16.76 -14.37 -21.26
C PRO A 84 -18.02 -15.24 -21.19
N ASN A 85 -17.88 -16.55 -20.96
CA ASN A 85 -19.00 -17.47 -20.80
C ASN A 85 -19.60 -17.49 -19.37
N ALA A 86 -19.25 -16.51 -18.54
CA ALA A 86 -19.63 -16.37 -17.14
C ALA A 86 -19.09 -17.43 -16.15
N SER A 87 -18.28 -18.40 -16.57
CA SER A 87 -17.55 -19.29 -15.65
C SER A 87 -16.29 -18.65 -15.09
N TYR A 88 -15.85 -19.09 -13.91
CA TYR A 88 -14.57 -18.66 -13.34
C TYR A 88 -13.43 -19.56 -13.82
N VAL A 89 -12.35 -18.94 -14.27
CA VAL A 89 -11.06 -19.59 -14.53
C VAL A 89 -10.12 -19.24 -13.40
N TRP A 90 -9.56 -20.26 -12.76
CA TRP A 90 -8.69 -20.13 -11.60
C TRP A 90 -7.25 -20.47 -11.96
N ALA A 91 -6.32 -19.66 -11.44
CA ALA A 91 -4.91 -20.01 -11.36
C ALA A 91 -4.60 -20.53 -9.95
N THR A 92 -3.77 -21.56 -9.86
CA THR A 92 -3.37 -22.16 -8.59
C THR A 92 -2.30 -21.32 -7.90
N TYR A 93 -2.07 -21.57 -6.60
CA TYR A 93 -1.00 -20.89 -5.84
C TYR A 93 0.38 -21.04 -6.52
N GLU A 94 0.74 -22.24 -6.97
CA GLU A 94 2.04 -22.50 -7.61
C GLU A 94 2.18 -21.74 -8.95
N GLN A 95 1.11 -21.70 -9.75
CA GLN A 95 1.11 -21.01 -11.04
C GLN A 95 1.27 -19.50 -10.85
N VAL A 96 0.53 -18.93 -9.90
CA VAL A 96 0.61 -17.50 -9.58
C VAL A 96 1.99 -17.15 -9.02
N TYR A 97 2.55 -17.98 -8.13
CA TYR A 97 3.86 -17.73 -7.54
C TYR A 97 5.00 -17.83 -8.56
N ALA A 98 4.92 -18.78 -9.50
CA ALA A 98 5.86 -18.86 -10.62
C ALA A 98 5.81 -17.60 -11.48
N ARG A 99 4.60 -17.13 -11.84
CA ARG A 99 4.43 -15.88 -12.59
C ARG A 99 4.95 -14.66 -11.85
N ILE A 100 4.77 -14.59 -10.53
CA ILE A 100 5.34 -13.51 -9.70
C ILE A 100 6.87 -13.50 -9.82
N GLY A 101 7.52 -14.68 -9.78
CA GLY A 101 8.97 -14.79 -9.95
C GLY A 101 9.45 -14.38 -11.34
N ASP A 102 8.77 -14.86 -12.39
CA ASP A 102 9.04 -14.47 -13.78
C ASP A 102 8.89 -12.95 -13.96
N LEU A 103 7.80 -12.37 -13.47
CA LEU A 103 7.55 -10.93 -13.55
C LEU A 103 8.59 -10.12 -12.78
N ALA A 104 8.93 -10.54 -11.56
CA ALA A 104 9.93 -9.87 -10.72
C ALA A 104 11.30 -9.85 -11.41
N SER A 105 11.74 -11.00 -11.92
CA SER A 105 12.99 -11.07 -12.67
C SER A 105 12.95 -10.17 -13.91
N GLY A 106 11.84 -10.18 -14.64
CA GLY A 106 11.67 -9.34 -15.82
C GLY A 106 11.76 -7.84 -15.51
N LEU A 107 11.24 -7.41 -14.34
CA LEU A 107 11.36 -6.02 -13.89
C LEU A 107 12.83 -5.61 -13.70
N LEU A 108 13.67 -6.50 -13.16
CA LEU A 108 15.09 -6.24 -12.98
C LEU A 108 15.86 -6.30 -14.30
N GLN A 109 15.61 -7.32 -15.13
CA GLN A 109 16.27 -7.48 -16.43
C GLN A 109 15.95 -6.33 -17.38
N GLY A 110 14.71 -5.85 -17.36
CA GLY A 110 14.30 -4.70 -18.14
C GLY A 110 14.69 -3.35 -17.52
N GLN A 111 15.24 -3.34 -16.30
CA GLN A 111 15.59 -2.14 -15.53
C GLN A 111 14.39 -1.20 -15.33
N LEU A 112 13.21 -1.77 -15.09
CA LEU A 112 11.96 -1.02 -14.98
C LEU A 112 11.86 -0.26 -13.66
N LEU A 113 12.45 -0.80 -12.59
CA LEU A 113 12.55 -0.16 -11.29
C LEU A 113 13.84 0.66 -11.21
N ASP A 114 13.73 1.91 -10.79
CA ASP A 114 14.88 2.77 -10.55
C ASP A 114 15.36 2.70 -9.09
N ALA A 115 16.30 3.59 -8.73
CA ALA A 115 16.87 3.65 -7.38
C ALA A 115 15.84 3.96 -6.29
N SER A 116 14.69 4.57 -6.63
CA SER A 116 13.60 4.77 -5.65
C SER A 116 12.93 3.45 -5.26
N GLY A 117 12.96 2.47 -6.17
CA GLY A 117 12.26 1.20 -6.02
C GLY A 117 10.74 1.33 -5.99
N ILE A 118 10.16 2.49 -6.31
CA ILE A 118 8.72 2.71 -6.28
C ILE A 118 8.10 2.40 -7.64
N ALA A 119 7.07 1.55 -7.64
CA ALA A 119 6.26 1.25 -8.81
C ALA A 119 4.80 1.56 -8.53
N CYS A 120 4.13 2.17 -9.51
CA CYS A 120 2.72 2.52 -9.40
C CYS A 120 1.83 1.43 -10.02
N ILE A 121 0.67 1.18 -9.43
CA ILE A 121 -0.37 0.33 -10.02
C ILE A 121 -1.65 1.14 -10.18
N TYR A 122 -2.09 1.31 -11.43
CA TYR A 122 -3.28 2.07 -11.83
C TYR A 122 -4.25 1.20 -12.64
N MET A 123 -5.06 0.40 -11.94
CA MET A 123 -6.11 -0.41 -12.56
C MET A 123 -7.11 -0.93 -11.52
N LYS A 124 -8.27 -1.37 -12.00
CA LYS A 124 -9.31 -2.03 -11.17
C LYS A 124 -8.84 -3.38 -10.64
N ASN A 125 -9.55 -3.88 -9.62
CA ASN A 125 -9.28 -5.18 -9.00
C ASN A 125 -9.32 -6.31 -10.05
N ARG A 126 -8.16 -6.92 -10.29
CA ARG A 126 -7.95 -8.03 -11.22
C ARG A 126 -6.72 -8.86 -10.82
N PRO A 127 -6.58 -10.13 -11.27
CA PRO A 127 -5.45 -10.98 -10.91
C PRO A 127 -4.07 -10.34 -11.13
N GLU A 128 -3.92 -9.59 -12.22
CA GLU A 128 -2.70 -8.92 -12.61
C GLU A 128 -2.28 -7.83 -11.62
N TRP A 129 -3.23 -7.26 -10.87
CA TRP A 129 -2.94 -6.33 -9.76
C TRP A 129 -2.19 -7.03 -8.64
N VAL A 130 -2.64 -8.24 -8.28
CA VAL A 130 -1.99 -9.06 -7.26
C VAL A 130 -0.63 -9.55 -7.75
N LEU A 131 -0.51 -9.93 -9.03
CA LEU A 131 0.77 -10.31 -9.63
C LEU A 131 1.78 -9.16 -9.55
N ALA A 132 1.41 -7.96 -10.01
CA ALA A 132 2.28 -6.79 -9.98
C ALA A 132 2.68 -6.41 -8.55
N GLN A 133 1.73 -6.38 -7.62
CA GLN A 133 1.97 -6.10 -6.20
C GLN A 133 3.05 -7.03 -5.61
N TYR A 134 2.87 -8.34 -5.79
CA TYR A 134 3.82 -9.31 -5.25
C TYR A 134 5.15 -9.30 -6.01
N ALA A 135 5.16 -9.09 -7.32
CA ALA A 135 6.40 -9.01 -8.10
C ALA A 135 7.25 -7.78 -7.70
N ILE A 136 6.63 -6.62 -7.52
CA ILE A 136 7.30 -5.42 -7.00
C ILE A 136 7.88 -5.72 -5.61
N SER A 137 7.08 -6.34 -4.74
CA SER A 137 7.54 -6.74 -3.40
C SER A 137 8.67 -7.76 -3.44
N TYR A 138 8.66 -8.66 -4.44
CA TYR A 138 9.68 -9.69 -4.68
C TYR A 138 11.02 -9.07 -5.07
N CYS A 139 11.01 -7.98 -5.85
CA CYS A 139 12.19 -7.19 -6.16
C CYS A 139 12.71 -6.35 -4.98
N GLY A 140 11.95 -6.28 -3.88
CA GLY A 140 12.24 -5.39 -2.77
C GLY A 140 11.69 -3.97 -2.98
N GLY A 141 10.87 -3.74 -4.00
CA GLY A 141 10.26 -2.46 -4.32
C GLY A 141 9.04 -2.12 -3.47
N THR A 142 8.60 -0.88 -3.59
CA THR A 142 7.44 -0.30 -2.89
C THR A 142 6.30 -0.05 -3.86
N VAL A 143 5.09 -0.46 -3.49
CA VAL A 143 3.90 -0.30 -4.33
C VAL A 143 3.20 1.00 -4.01
N SER A 144 2.95 1.83 -5.02
CA SER A 144 2.04 2.98 -4.90
C SER A 144 0.74 2.70 -5.64
N CYS A 145 -0.39 2.80 -4.93
CA CYS A 145 -1.70 2.50 -5.49
C CYS A 145 -2.35 3.77 -6.04
N LEU A 146 -2.70 3.76 -7.33
CA LEU A 146 -3.47 4.79 -7.99
C LEU A 146 -4.92 4.29 -8.13
N TYR A 147 -5.87 4.95 -7.49
CA TYR A 147 -7.29 4.60 -7.61
C TYR A 147 -7.91 5.26 -8.84
N ASP A 148 -8.76 4.52 -9.55
CA ASP A 148 -9.52 5.00 -10.72
C ASP A 148 -10.44 6.18 -10.41
N SER A 149 -10.87 6.31 -9.16
CA SER A 149 -11.76 7.37 -8.65
C SER A 149 -11.08 8.70 -8.33
N LEU A 150 -9.74 8.77 -8.26
CA LEU A 150 -9.02 9.98 -7.83
C LEU A 150 -8.95 11.08 -8.91
N GLY A 151 -9.24 10.74 -10.17
CA GLY A 151 -9.14 11.66 -11.31
C GLY A 151 -7.70 11.85 -11.84
N ALA A 152 -7.60 12.47 -13.02
CA ALA A 152 -6.33 12.62 -13.74
C ALA A 152 -5.33 13.54 -13.01
N THR A 153 -5.80 14.63 -12.41
CA THR A 153 -4.96 15.58 -11.66
C THR A 153 -4.25 14.90 -10.48
N SER A 154 -5.00 14.15 -9.68
CA SER A 154 -4.45 13.38 -8.56
C SER A 154 -3.46 12.32 -9.02
N THR A 155 -3.73 11.67 -10.15
CA THR A 155 -2.85 10.65 -10.73
C THR A 155 -1.50 11.26 -11.13
N ALA A 156 -1.52 12.41 -11.80
CA ALA A 156 -0.32 13.16 -12.17
C ALA A 156 0.48 13.59 -10.93
N PHE A 157 -0.21 14.13 -9.93
CA PHE A 157 0.38 14.54 -8.67
C PHE A 157 1.10 13.38 -7.96
N ILE A 158 0.45 12.21 -7.86
CA ILE A 158 1.02 11.03 -7.22
C ILE A 158 2.23 10.50 -8.00
N LEU A 159 2.13 10.41 -9.33
CA LEU A 159 3.26 9.98 -10.16
C LEU A 159 4.48 10.90 -10.00
N GLN A 160 4.24 12.21 -9.89
CA GLN A 160 5.29 13.18 -9.66
C GLN A 160 5.89 13.08 -8.26
N GLN A 161 5.05 12.95 -7.23
CA GLN A 161 5.50 12.84 -5.83
C GLN A 161 6.26 11.53 -5.58
N THR A 162 5.80 10.42 -6.16
CA THR A 162 6.47 9.12 -6.03
C THR A 162 7.73 9.01 -6.87
N ALA A 163 7.89 9.88 -7.86
CA ALA A 163 8.97 9.82 -8.84
C ALA A 163 9.09 8.43 -9.50
N ALA A 164 7.98 7.68 -9.60
CA ALA A 164 7.99 6.30 -10.07
C ALA A 164 8.47 6.21 -11.53
N SER A 165 9.32 5.22 -11.82
CA SER A 165 9.83 4.95 -13.17
C SER A 165 8.91 4.07 -14.00
N VAL A 166 8.03 3.31 -13.33
CA VAL A 166 7.12 2.35 -13.95
C VAL A 166 5.71 2.44 -13.37
N VAL A 167 4.71 2.30 -14.24
CA VAL A 167 3.31 2.11 -13.86
C VAL A 167 2.70 0.88 -14.53
N PHE A 168 1.97 0.09 -13.76
CA PHE A 168 1.14 -1.01 -14.26
C PHE A 168 -0.27 -0.51 -14.44
N CYS A 169 -0.87 -0.68 -15.62
CA CYS A 169 -2.24 -0.26 -15.88
C CYS A 169 -2.92 -1.15 -16.91
N THR A 170 -4.18 -0.83 -17.23
CA THR A 170 -4.86 -1.41 -18.39
C THR A 170 -4.99 -0.37 -19.50
N THR A 171 -5.36 -0.80 -20.71
CA THR A 171 -5.66 0.10 -21.82
C THR A 171 -6.75 1.14 -21.48
N ALA A 172 -7.64 0.85 -20.53
CA ALA A 172 -8.69 1.79 -20.10
C ALA A 172 -8.16 2.98 -19.28
N GLU A 173 -7.02 2.81 -18.60
CA GLU A 173 -6.38 3.87 -17.81
C GLU A 173 -5.34 4.66 -18.61
N LEU A 174 -4.83 4.08 -19.70
CA LEU A 174 -3.77 4.66 -20.53
C LEU A 174 -4.05 6.11 -20.98
N PRO A 175 -5.25 6.49 -21.47
CA PRO A 175 -5.53 7.86 -21.90
C PRO A 175 -5.58 8.88 -20.75
N ARG A 176 -5.74 8.41 -19.50
CA ARG A 176 -5.82 9.25 -18.29
C ARG A 176 -4.47 9.40 -17.59
N LEU A 177 -3.46 8.66 -18.04
CA LEU A 177 -2.14 8.65 -17.46
C LEU A 177 -1.38 9.91 -17.88
N ALA A 178 -0.97 10.72 -16.90
CA ALA A 178 -0.09 11.84 -17.17
C ALA A 178 1.36 11.35 -17.32
N THR A 179 2.06 11.87 -18.32
CA THR A 179 3.51 11.68 -18.43
C THR A 179 4.21 12.55 -17.39
N THR A 180 5.29 12.02 -16.81
CA THR A 180 6.17 12.76 -15.90
C THR A 180 7.61 12.62 -16.38
N LEU A 181 8.52 13.44 -15.87
CA LEU A 181 9.95 13.35 -16.22
C LEU A 181 10.60 12.04 -15.77
N THR A 182 10.01 11.36 -14.76
CA THR A 182 10.55 10.13 -14.17
C THR A 182 9.96 8.88 -14.80
N LEU A 183 8.71 8.95 -15.29
CA LEU A 183 8.01 7.82 -15.87
C LEU A 183 8.64 7.44 -17.22
N ARG A 184 9.20 6.22 -17.27
CA ARG A 184 9.87 5.66 -18.47
C ARG A 184 9.18 4.41 -19.00
N HIS A 185 8.39 3.74 -18.17
CA HIS A 185 7.81 2.44 -18.50
C HIS A 185 6.33 2.36 -18.12
N ILE A 186 5.52 1.85 -19.04
CA ILE A 186 4.10 1.58 -18.80
C ILE A 186 3.86 0.12 -19.13
N VAL A 187 3.33 -0.64 -18.18
CA VAL A 187 3.07 -2.07 -18.30
C VAL A 187 1.56 -2.30 -18.42
N LEU A 188 1.12 -2.74 -19.60
CA LEU A 188 -0.26 -3.07 -19.89
C LEU A 188 -0.60 -4.50 -19.47
N CYS A 189 -1.64 -4.61 -18.65
CA CYS A 189 -2.02 -5.87 -17.97
C CYS A 189 -3.22 -6.57 -18.62
N ASP A 190 -3.71 -6.09 -19.76
CA ASP A 190 -4.95 -6.53 -20.39
C ASP A 190 -4.84 -6.86 -21.89
N VAL A 191 -3.63 -6.76 -22.44
CA VAL A 191 -3.35 -7.03 -23.86
C VAL A 191 -2.10 -7.91 -23.99
N ALA A 192 -2.09 -8.77 -25.02
CA ALA A 192 -0.94 -9.61 -25.36
C ALA A 192 0.05 -8.90 -26.29
N VAL A 193 -0.38 -7.83 -26.95
CA VAL A 193 0.45 -7.00 -27.84
C VAL A 193 0.21 -5.54 -27.48
N ALA A 194 1.29 -4.79 -27.24
CA ALA A 194 1.20 -3.37 -26.95
C ALA A 194 0.63 -2.61 -28.17
N PRO A 195 -0.26 -1.63 -27.97
CA PRO A 195 -0.76 -0.81 -29.07
C PRO A 195 0.38 0.03 -29.66
N ALA A 196 0.25 0.43 -30.92
CA ALA A 196 1.19 1.34 -31.59
C ALA A 196 1.09 2.80 -31.10
N THR A 197 0.45 3.04 -29.94
CA THR A 197 0.31 4.36 -29.34
C THR A 197 1.66 4.83 -28.83
N GLU A 198 2.13 5.97 -29.34
CA GLU A 198 3.33 6.61 -28.81
C GLU A 198 2.99 7.46 -27.60
N ILE A 199 3.71 7.22 -26.49
CA ILE A 199 3.65 8.05 -25.29
C ILE A 199 5.04 8.67 -25.11
N PRO A 200 5.18 10.01 -25.21
CA PRO A 200 6.48 10.67 -25.13
C PRO A 200 7.28 10.26 -23.88
N GLY A 201 8.52 9.82 -24.11
CA GLY A 201 9.44 9.42 -23.04
C GLY A 201 9.14 8.06 -22.38
N CYS A 202 8.06 7.38 -22.78
CA CYS A 202 7.64 6.11 -22.19
C CYS A 202 7.74 4.95 -23.19
N ARG A 203 8.27 3.82 -22.74
CA ARG A 203 8.15 2.53 -23.43
C ARG A 203 6.93 1.78 -22.91
N LEU A 204 6.08 1.33 -23.83
CA LEU A 204 4.99 0.40 -23.53
C LEU A 204 5.53 -1.03 -23.48
N TRP A 205 5.07 -1.77 -22.49
CA TRP A 205 5.30 -3.19 -22.29
C TRP A 205 3.96 -3.87 -22.09
N THR A 206 3.86 -5.15 -22.44
CA THR A 206 2.81 -6.03 -21.93
C THR A 206 3.32 -6.78 -20.71
N LEU A 207 2.40 -7.23 -19.86
CA LEU A 207 2.75 -8.08 -18.71
C LEU A 207 3.48 -9.36 -19.16
N GLU A 208 3.02 -9.99 -20.25
CA GLU A 208 3.59 -11.23 -20.79
C GLU A 208 5.01 -11.03 -21.33
N GLU A 209 5.31 -9.88 -21.94
CA GLU A 209 6.68 -9.56 -22.39
C GLU A 209 7.66 -9.50 -21.21
N ILE A 210 7.26 -8.92 -20.09
CA ILE A 210 8.12 -8.82 -18.90
C ILE A 210 8.29 -10.19 -18.25
N GLU A 211 7.21 -10.97 -18.12
CA GLU A 211 7.29 -12.35 -17.64
C GLU A 211 8.23 -13.20 -18.53
N ALA A 212 8.13 -13.06 -19.86
CA ALA A 212 9.01 -13.76 -20.80
C ALA A 212 10.48 -13.34 -20.67
N LEU A 213 10.74 -12.05 -20.41
CA LEU A 213 12.09 -11.52 -20.18
C LEU A 213 12.72 -12.10 -18.90
N GLY A 214 11.93 -12.30 -17.85
CA GLY A 214 12.39 -12.79 -16.56
C GLY A 214 12.47 -14.31 -16.44
N ARG A 215 11.63 -15.06 -17.15
CA ARG A 215 11.60 -16.54 -17.10
C ARG A 215 12.95 -17.24 -17.24
N PRO A 216 13.88 -16.83 -18.13
CA PRO A 216 15.20 -17.47 -18.22
C PRO A 216 16.18 -17.05 -17.10
N HIS A 217 15.80 -16.12 -16.22
CA HIS A 217 16.65 -15.52 -15.20
C HIS A 217 16.03 -15.63 -13.79
N PRO A 218 15.77 -16.85 -13.26
CA PRO A 218 15.12 -16.99 -11.96
C PRO A 218 15.92 -16.29 -10.85
N MET A 219 15.22 -15.59 -9.97
CA MET A 219 15.80 -14.89 -8.82
C MET A 219 15.12 -15.30 -7.52
N ALA A 220 15.85 -15.20 -6.40
CA ALA A 220 15.25 -15.30 -5.07
C ALA A 220 14.61 -13.96 -4.66
N PRO A 221 13.61 -13.95 -3.76
CA PRO A 221 13.04 -12.70 -3.26
C PRO A 221 14.09 -11.83 -2.59
N THR A 222 14.11 -10.54 -2.91
CA THR A 222 14.99 -9.57 -2.25
C THR A 222 14.56 -9.41 -0.78
N PRO A 223 15.45 -9.68 0.20
CA PRO A 223 15.16 -9.43 1.60
C PRO A 223 14.87 -7.95 1.86
N ARG A 224 13.99 -7.66 2.81
CA ARG A 224 13.66 -6.30 3.24
C ARG A 224 13.49 -6.27 4.75
N ALA A 225 13.71 -5.12 5.37
CA ALA A 225 13.52 -4.96 6.81
C ALA A 225 12.03 -4.92 7.19
N ALA A 226 11.70 -5.09 8.47
CA ALA A 226 10.30 -5.09 8.94
C ALA A 226 9.67 -3.68 8.96
N ASP A 227 10.49 -2.64 9.00
CA ASP A 227 10.12 -1.23 9.01
C ASP A 227 10.13 -0.58 7.61
N ASP A 228 10.55 -1.33 6.59
CA ASP A 228 10.50 -0.91 5.20
C ASP A 228 9.07 -0.61 4.74
N VAL A 229 8.90 0.53 4.06
CA VAL A 229 7.63 0.90 3.44
C VAL A 229 7.32 -0.10 2.32
N CYS A 230 6.17 -0.77 2.42
CA CYS A 230 5.69 -1.72 1.42
C CYS A 230 4.64 -1.09 0.50
N PHE A 231 3.78 -0.24 1.06
CA PHE A 231 2.72 0.44 0.33
C PHE A 231 2.74 1.95 0.57
N LEU A 232 2.53 2.70 -0.50
CA LEU A 232 2.14 4.10 -0.47
C LEU A 232 0.68 4.18 -0.93
N MET A 233 -0.22 4.41 0.02
CA MET A 233 -1.65 4.56 -0.27
C MET A 233 -2.03 6.03 -0.16
N TYR A 234 -2.51 6.60 -1.26
CA TYR A 234 -2.96 7.98 -1.27
C TYR A 234 -4.43 8.07 -0.91
N THR A 235 -4.76 8.95 0.02
CA THR A 235 -6.15 9.24 0.40
C THR A 235 -6.50 10.66 0.00
N SER A 236 -7.72 10.87 -0.50
CA SER A 236 -8.26 12.20 -0.74
C SER A 236 -8.58 12.85 0.61
N GLY A 237 -7.74 13.80 1.03
CA GLY A 237 -8.04 14.65 2.17
C GLY A 237 -9.11 15.69 1.83
N THR A 238 -9.67 16.34 2.84
CA THR A 238 -10.66 17.43 2.68
C THR A 238 -10.09 18.73 2.12
N THR A 239 -8.75 18.84 1.93
CA THR A 239 -8.04 20.09 1.64
C THR A 239 -7.34 20.13 0.29
N GLY A 240 -7.81 19.39 -0.73
CA GLY A 240 -7.27 19.45 -2.09
C GLY A 240 -6.40 18.26 -2.46
N ASP A 241 -5.08 18.34 -2.25
CA ASP A 241 -4.13 17.35 -2.75
C ASP A 241 -4.15 16.01 -1.96
N PRO A 242 -4.02 14.86 -2.64
CA PRO A 242 -3.94 13.55 -1.98
C PRO A 242 -2.72 13.44 -1.06
N LYS A 243 -2.91 12.87 0.13
CA LYS A 243 -1.81 12.63 1.08
C LYS A 243 -1.35 11.18 0.99
N GLY A 244 -0.06 10.98 0.74
CA GLY A 244 0.57 9.66 0.73
C GLY A 244 0.74 9.11 2.14
N ILE A 245 0.07 8.01 2.44
CA ILE A 245 0.21 7.29 3.71
C ILE A 245 1.13 6.09 3.45
N GLY A 246 2.30 6.11 4.06
CA GLY A 246 3.21 4.96 4.05
C GLY A 246 2.74 3.90 5.04
N SER A 247 2.51 2.68 4.55
CA SER A 247 2.24 1.51 5.39
C SER A 247 3.48 0.63 5.45
N SER A 248 3.95 0.43 6.69
CA SER A 248 5.08 -0.46 7.01
C SER A 248 4.60 -1.89 7.20
N ARG A 249 5.52 -2.84 7.30
CA ARG A 249 5.23 -4.28 7.35
C ARG A 249 4.55 -4.75 8.63
N VAL A 250 4.71 -3.98 9.71
CA VAL A 250 4.21 -4.31 11.06
C VAL A 250 3.59 -3.06 11.67
N GLY A 251 2.41 -2.67 11.18
CA GLY A 251 1.64 -1.56 11.72
C GLY A 251 0.92 -0.78 10.64
#